data_AF-A0A8T5LCZ3-F1
#
_entry.id   AF-A0A8T5LCZ3-F1
#
_cell.length_a   1.000
_cell.length_b   1.000
_cell.length_c   1.000
_cell.angle_alpha   90.00
_cell.angle_beta   90.00
_cell.angle_gamma   90.00
#
_symmetry.space_group_name_H-M   'P 1'
#
loop_
_entity.id
_entity.type
_entity.pdbx_description
1 polymer ?
#
loop_
_entity_poly.entity_id
_entity_poly.type
_entity_poly.pdbx_seq_one_letter_code
_entity_poly.pdbx_strand_id
1 'polypeptide(L)' 'MVKRKSRAKYKRTRVKSPAKFDKRSFRIKDVGRPEHHKIIVGCPKGKFDAKKKRCKVGTQVQTILEKK' A
#
# COMPACT_ATOMS: atom_id res chain seq x y z
N MET A 1 -30.67 -6.34 7.29
CA MET A 1 -29.66 -6.19 8.37
C MET A 1 -28.28 -6.01 7.74
N VAL A 2 -27.81 -4.78 7.52
CA VAL A 2 -26.50 -4.54 6.86
C VAL A 2 -25.40 -4.78 7.89
N LYS A 3 -24.74 -5.95 7.82
CA LYS A 3 -23.59 -6.30 8.66
C LYS A 3 -22.52 -5.23 8.51
N ARG A 4 -22.42 -4.31 9.50
CA ARG A 4 -21.33 -3.34 9.60
C ARG A 4 -20.03 -4.14 9.74
N LYS A 5 -19.29 -4.28 8.65
CA LYS A 5 -17.94 -4.86 8.63
C LYS A 5 -17.12 -4.21 9.74
N SER A 6 -16.67 -5.03 10.67
CA SER A 6 -15.78 -4.71 11.77
C SER A 6 -14.71 -3.75 11.28
N ARG A 7 -14.59 -2.56 11.90
CA ARG A 7 -13.45 -1.66 11.70
C ARG A 7 -12.22 -2.37 12.25
N ALA A 8 -11.62 -3.26 11.46
CA ALA A 8 -10.37 -3.91 11.81
C ALA A 8 -9.38 -2.79 12.19
N LYS A 9 -8.97 -2.77 13.45
CA LYS A 9 -8.08 -1.74 14.00
C LYS A 9 -6.68 -2.04 13.47
N TYR A 10 -6.35 -1.51 12.30
CA TYR A 10 -4.99 -1.66 11.78
C TYR A 10 -4.05 -0.66 12.46
N LYS A 11 -2.93 -1.15 13.00
CA LYS A 11 -1.79 -0.31 13.37
C LYS A 11 -1.10 0.13 12.08
N ARG A 12 -1.04 1.44 11.87
CA ARG A 12 -0.43 2.04 10.68
C ARG A 12 1.00 2.47 10.97
N THR A 13 1.96 1.78 10.36
CA THR A 13 3.39 2.08 10.47
C THR A 13 3.89 2.68 9.15
N ARG A 14 4.21 3.97 9.15
CA ARG A 14 4.76 4.65 7.95
C ARG A 14 6.25 4.33 7.85
N VAL A 15 6.64 3.59 6.82
CA VAL A 15 8.05 3.22 6.56
C VAL A 15 8.76 4.32 5.78
N LYS A 16 8.08 4.94 4.80
CA LYS A 16 8.64 6.00 3.97
C LYS A 16 7.66 7.15 3.77
N SER A 17 8.19 8.35 3.57
CA SER A 17 7.37 9.54 3.25
C SER A 17 6.66 9.33 1.90
N PRO A 18 5.33 9.59 1.83
CA PRO A 18 4.58 9.47 0.58
C PRO A 18 5.06 10.44 -0.51
N ALA A 19 5.75 11.53 -0.15
CA ALA A 19 6.34 12.47 -1.11
C ALA A 19 7.44 11.85 -1.99
N LYS A 20 8.04 10.73 -1.54
CA LYS A 20 9.06 9.98 -2.29
C LYS A 20 8.47 9.07 -3.38
N PHE A 21 7.15 9.00 -3.48
CA PHE A 21 6.44 8.10 -4.38
C PHE A 21 5.54 8.84 -5.36
N ASP A 22 5.26 8.19 -6.49
CA ASP A 22 4.25 8.68 -7.42
C ASP A 22 2.84 8.34 -6.92
N LYS A 23 1.99 9.37 -6.76
CA LYS A 23 0.63 9.21 -6.25
C LYS A 23 -0.22 8.25 -7.08
N ARG A 24 0.03 8.17 -8.40
CA ARG A 24 -0.72 7.33 -9.34
C ARG A 24 -0.37 5.85 -9.21
N SER A 25 0.73 5.56 -8.53
CA SER A 25 1.26 4.20 -8.38
C SER A 25 0.90 3.53 -7.05
N PHE A 26 0.26 4.27 -6.12
CA PHE A 26 -0.09 3.72 -4.82
C PHE A 26 -1.12 2.59 -4.95
N ARG A 27 -0.82 1.46 -4.30
CA ARG A 27 -1.71 0.31 -4.24
C ARG A 27 -1.61 -0.35 -2.86
N ILE A 28 -2.72 -0.90 -2.39
CA ILE A 28 -2.77 -1.73 -1.19
C ILE A 28 -2.58 -3.17 -1.64
N LYS A 29 -1.71 -3.91 -0.96
CA LYS A 29 -1.55 -5.36 -1.13
C LYS A 29 -1.76 -6.04 0.21
N ASP A 30 -2.46 -7.16 0.20
CA ASP A 30 -2.54 -8.06 1.34
C ASP A 30 -1.27 -8.93 1.35
N VAL A 31 -0.64 -9.09 2.51
CA VAL A 31 0.61 -9.84 2.68
C VAL A 31 0.46 -10.79 3.87
N GLY A 32 0.79 -12.06 3.65
CA GLY A 32 0.58 -13.14 4.61
C GLY A 32 -0.72 -13.90 4.36
N ARG A 33 -1.07 -14.83 5.28
CA ARG A 33 -2.37 -15.50 5.28
C ARG A 33 -3.50 -14.46 5.25
N PRO A 34 -4.66 -14.77 4.63
CA PRO A 34 -5.62 -13.81 4.04
C PRO A 34 -6.20 -12.68 4.92
N GLU A 35 -5.73 -12.47 6.15
CA GLU A 35 -6.31 -11.48 7.08
C GLU A 35 -5.31 -10.76 8.00
N HIS A 36 -4.00 -10.97 7.89
CA HIS A 36 -3.06 -10.48 8.93
C HIS A 36 -2.45 -9.10 8.66
N HIS A 37 -1.92 -8.86 7.46
CA HIS A 37 -1.24 -7.59 7.15
C HIS A 37 -1.64 -7.05 5.79
N LYS A 38 -1.85 -5.73 5.73
CA LYS A 38 -1.93 -5.00 4.46
C LYS A 38 -0.70 -4.11 4.36
N ILE A 39 -0.15 -3.96 3.18
CA ILE A 39 0.90 -2.98 2.91
C ILE A 39 0.41 -2.00 1.85
N ILE A 40 0.78 -0.74 2.02
CA ILE A 40 0.65 0.26 0.98
C ILE A 40 2.00 0.30 0.29
N VAL A 41 2.02 -0.05 -0.99
CA VAL A 41 3.20 0.04 -1.85
C VAL A 41 3.04 1.19 -2.83
N GLY A 42 4.16 1.76 -3.25
CA GLY A 42 4.20 2.78 -4.29
C GLY A 42 5.46 2.65 -5.14
N CYS A 43 5.40 3.19 -6.34
CA CYS A 43 6.57 3.40 -7.19
C CYS A 43 7.32 4.66 -6.74
N PRO A 44 8.66 4.64 -6.63
CA PRO A 44 9.44 5.84 -6.41
C PRO A 44 9.13 6.94 -7.43
N LYS A 45 9.14 8.20 -6.98
CA LYS A 45 8.82 9.36 -7.81
C LYS A 45 9.70 9.39 -9.07
N GLY A 46 9.09 9.62 -10.23
CA GLY A 46 9.79 9.65 -11.52
C GLY A 46 10.14 8.27 -12.11
N LYS A 47 9.84 7.16 -11.41
CA LYS A 47 10.05 5.79 -11.94
C LYS A 47 8.75 5.12 -12.39
N PHE A 48 7.62 5.80 -12.25
CA PHE A 48 6.33 5.31 -12.72
C PHE A 48 6.18 5.57 -14.22
N ASP A 49 5.98 4.50 -14.98
CA ASP A 49 5.66 4.59 -16.39
C ASP A 49 4.14 4.73 -16.56
N ALA A 50 3.69 5.96 -16.86
CA ALA A 50 2.28 6.26 -17.02
C ALA A 50 1.67 5.57 -18.26
N LYS A 51 2.45 5.33 -19.32
CA LYS A 51 1.97 4.66 -20.54
C LYS A 51 1.70 3.18 -20.26
N LYS A 52 2.62 2.51 -19.57
CA LYS A 52 2.50 1.08 -19.23
C LYS A 52 1.77 0.80 -17.93
N LYS A 53 1.38 1.86 -17.18
CA LYS A 53 0.78 1.80 -15.83
C LYS A 53 1.58 0.90 -14.87
N ARG A 54 2.91 0.88 -15.02
CA ARG A 54 3.83 -0.01 -14.29
C ARG A 54 5.00 0.77 -13.71
N CYS A 55 5.52 0.31 -12.58
CA CYS A 55 6.74 0.87 -12.01
C CYS A 55 7.96 0.22 -12.66
N LYS A 56 8.92 1.01 -13.14
CA LYS A 56 10.12 0.49 -13.83
C LYS A 56 11.08 -0.26 -12.91
N VAL A 57 11.14 0.16 -11.63
CA VAL A 57 12.11 -0.35 -10.64
C VAL A 57 11.48 -1.25 -9.58
N GLY A 58 10.22 -1.65 -9.78
CA GLY A 58 9.42 -2.32 -8.77
C GLY A 58 8.85 -1.36 -7.72
N THR A 59 7.77 -1.78 -7.07
CA THR A 59 7.10 -1.01 -6.02
C THR A 59 7.80 -1.21 -4.67
N GLN A 60 7.97 -0.14 -3.89
CA GLN A 60 8.49 -0.23 -2.53
C GLN A 60 7.38 -0.02 -1.50
N VAL A 61 7.57 -0.57 -0.30
CA VAL A 61 6.66 -0.41 0.83
C VAL A 61 6.72 1.05 1.33
N GLN A 62 5.55 1.68 1.41
CA GLN A 62 5.38 3.03 1.96
C GLN A 62 4.79 2.97 3.38
N THR A 63 3.79 2.13 3.60
CA THR A 63 3.13 1.93 4.90
C THR A 63 2.85 0.46 5.10
N ILE A 64 2.95 -0.02 6.34
CA ILE A 64 2.49 -1.33 6.78
C ILE A 64 1.25 -1.11 7.66
N LEU A 65 0.22 -1.92 7.46
CA LEU A 65 -1.05 -1.95 8.18
C LEU A 65 -1.16 -3.33 8.84
N GLU A 66 -0.93 -3.40 10.13
CA GLU A 66 -0.95 -4.66 10.89
C GLU A 66 -2.26 -4.76 11.65
N LYS A 67 -2.99 -5.87 11.52
CA LYS A 67 -4.23 -6.07 12.27
C LYS A 67 -3.89 -6.20 13.77
N LYS A 68 -4.55 -5.41 14.62
CA LYS A 68 -4.53 -5.60 16.08
C LYS A 68 -5.37 -6.80 16.49
#